data_AF-A0A2V5JHH5-F1
#
_entry.id   AF-A0A2V5JHH5-F1
#
_cell.length_a   1.000
_cell.length_b   1.000
_cell.length_c   1.000
_cell.angle_alpha   90.00
_cell.angle_beta   90.00
_cell.angle_gamma   90.00
#
_symmetry.space_group_name_H-M   'P 1'
#
loop_
_entity.id
_entity.type
_entity.pdbx_description
1 polymer ?
#
loop_
_entity_poly.entity_id
_entity_poly.type
_entity_poly.pdbx_seq_one_letter_code
_entity_poly.pdbx_strand_id
1 'polypeptide(L)'
;MDVAIRSHTASYLGYIDCTTWKPIKSGMLLPQVGLRVAKKMVTSMDDAGYSNQVGYPLEQYGFEPVGIEEDLYHIMLDHKLDNGVPEWADADSSMALNALGGSGRSASDVEIILSDTRFDYLMSSHSKALEILGLLGLDKSYLIDAVKSKMNNQLIFNLRFKEGTKNGLPAPENDAVLFSTQLEFTDSDGAVKCFQVGIKFSPALHQGEIVTFF
;
A
#
# COMPACT_ATOMS: atom_id res chain seq x y z
N MET A 1 14.58 15.35 18.12
CA MET A 1 14.40 16.07 16.83
C MET A 1 13.36 17.18 17.00
N ASP A 2 12.16 16.89 17.52
CA ASP A 2 11.05 17.85 17.72
C ASP A 2 11.45 19.12 18.51
N VAL A 3 12.07 18.96 19.68
CA VAL A 3 12.50 20.10 20.54
C VAL A 3 13.47 21.04 19.83
N ALA A 4 14.38 20.49 19.01
CA ALA A 4 15.36 21.28 18.28
C ALA A 4 14.74 22.04 17.10
N ILE A 5 13.67 21.54 16.48
CA ILE A 5 12.98 22.25 15.39
C ILE A 5 12.10 23.36 15.98
N ARG A 6 11.38 23.09 17.08
CA ARG A 6 10.59 24.10 17.80
C ARG A 6 11.40 25.30 18.24
N SER A 7 12.66 25.10 18.62
CA SER A 7 13.54 26.20 19.08
C SER A 7 14.04 27.10 17.95
N HIS A 8 14.00 26.65 16.68
CA HIS A 8 14.52 27.39 15.54
C HIS A 8 13.43 27.86 14.56
N THR A 9 12.21 27.32 14.66
CA THR A 9 11.13 27.62 13.72
C THR A 9 9.83 27.94 14.48
N ALA A 10 9.53 29.23 14.65
CA ALA A 10 8.36 29.69 15.40
C ALA A 10 7.01 29.24 14.80
N SER A 11 6.97 28.91 13.50
CA SER A 11 5.80 28.38 12.79
C SER A 11 5.63 26.86 12.90
N TYR A 12 6.59 26.15 13.49
CA TYR A 12 6.51 24.70 13.63
C TYR A 12 5.63 24.32 14.83
N LEU A 13 4.45 23.78 14.55
CA LEU A 13 3.44 23.41 15.55
C LEU A 13 3.64 21.99 16.10
N GLY A 14 4.47 21.17 15.44
CA GLY A 14 4.74 19.77 15.77
C GLY A 14 4.66 18.87 14.54
N TYR A 15 4.69 17.56 14.77
CA TYR A 15 4.45 16.54 13.76
C TYR A 15 3.41 15.54 14.23
N ILE A 16 2.77 14.88 13.27
CA ILE A 16 1.91 13.72 13.51
C ILE A 16 2.53 12.58 12.75
N ASP A 17 2.74 11.45 13.43
CA ASP A 17 3.16 10.22 12.78
C ASP A 17 1.99 9.64 11.97
N CYS A 18 2.14 9.75 10.65
CA CYS A 18 1.19 9.28 9.65
C CYS A 18 1.69 7.99 8.96
N THR A 19 2.62 7.24 9.55
CA THR A 19 3.05 5.94 9.01
C THR A 19 1.91 4.91 8.98
N THR A 20 0.98 5.00 9.92
CA THR A 20 -0.25 4.17 9.95
C THR A 20 -1.47 5.01 9.62
N TRP A 21 -2.61 4.39 9.37
CA TRP A 21 -3.87 5.11 9.23
C TRP A 21 -4.17 5.92 10.50
N LYS A 22 -4.59 7.17 10.32
CA LYS A 22 -5.02 8.10 11.37
C LYS A 22 -6.24 8.87 10.85
N PRO A 23 -7.25 9.15 11.69
CA PRO A 23 -8.44 9.90 11.26
C PRO A 23 -8.14 11.25 10.59
N ILE A 24 -7.03 11.89 10.97
CA ILE A 24 -6.62 13.17 10.37
C ILE A 24 -6.33 13.04 8.85
N LYS A 25 -5.93 11.86 8.37
CA LYS A 25 -5.66 11.62 6.96
C LYS A 25 -6.92 11.69 6.09
N SER A 26 -8.10 11.44 6.66
CA SER A 26 -9.37 11.52 5.93
C SER A 26 -9.74 12.95 5.50
N GLY A 27 -9.18 13.97 6.17
CA GLY A 27 -9.40 15.38 5.85
C GLY A 27 -8.19 16.08 5.23
N MET A 28 -7.08 15.36 5.04
CA MET A 28 -5.83 15.93 4.53
C MET A 28 -5.40 15.20 3.27
N LEU A 29 -5.39 15.91 2.14
CA LEU A 29 -4.54 15.53 1.02
C LEU A 29 -3.11 15.81 1.46
N LEU A 30 -2.47 14.83 2.11
CA LEU A 30 -1.06 14.95 2.50
C LEU A 30 -0.23 14.88 1.21
N PRO A 31 0.38 16.01 0.76
CA PRO A 31 1.17 15.97 -0.45
C PRO A 31 2.46 15.21 -0.16
N GLN A 32 2.75 14.19 -0.97
CA GLN A 32 4.07 13.59 -0.94
C GLN A 32 5.05 14.52 -1.66
N VAL A 33 5.99 15.07 -0.90
CA VAL A 33 7.03 15.96 -1.43
C VAL A 33 8.18 15.17 -2.10
N GLY A 34 8.47 13.98 -1.58
CA GLY A 34 9.58 13.15 -2.07
C GLY A 34 9.78 11.88 -1.25
N LEU A 35 10.44 10.89 -1.85
CA LEU A 35 10.89 9.66 -1.19
C LEU A 35 12.29 9.84 -0.64
N ARG A 36 12.45 9.64 0.67
CA ARG A 36 13.76 9.72 1.32
C ARG A 36 14.47 8.37 1.29
N VAL A 37 15.70 8.36 0.76
CA VAL A 37 16.62 7.21 0.83
C VAL A 37 17.95 7.69 1.40
N ALA A 38 18.14 7.50 2.72
CA ALA A 38 19.26 8.04 3.49
C ALA A 38 19.37 9.58 3.37
N LYS A 39 20.38 10.09 2.65
CA LYS A 39 20.55 11.52 2.35
C LYS A 39 19.88 11.95 1.05
N LYS A 40 19.47 10.99 0.21
CA LYS A 40 18.83 11.28 -1.06
C LYS A 40 17.36 11.58 -0.85
N MET A 41 16.86 12.56 -1.58
CA MET A 41 15.44 12.90 -1.64
C MET A 41 15.01 12.78 -3.10
N VAL A 42 14.31 11.70 -3.42
CA VAL A 42 13.78 11.45 -4.76
C VAL A 42 12.49 12.24 -4.92
N THR A 43 12.40 13.11 -5.92
CA THR A 43 11.25 14.01 -6.15
C THR A 43 11.05 14.22 -7.65
N SER A 44 9.95 14.85 -8.07
CA SER A 44 9.78 15.25 -9.47
C SER A 44 10.75 16.39 -9.82
N MET A 45 11.25 16.40 -11.05
CA MET A 45 11.89 17.59 -11.62
C MET A 45 10.82 18.55 -12.11
N ASP A 46 11.10 19.85 -12.05
CA ASP A 46 10.32 20.83 -12.81
C ASP A 46 10.63 20.75 -14.32
N ASP A 47 9.88 21.51 -15.12
CA ASP A 47 10.05 21.61 -16.58
C ASP A 47 11.48 22.02 -17.02
N ALA A 48 12.24 22.65 -16.13
CA ALA A 48 13.63 23.06 -16.37
C ALA A 48 14.66 22.02 -15.91
N GLY A 49 14.21 20.87 -15.38
CA GLY A 49 15.06 19.79 -14.89
C GLY A 49 15.60 19.99 -13.47
N TYR A 50 15.09 20.97 -12.72
CA TYR A 50 15.52 21.20 -11.35
C TYR A 50 14.76 20.30 -10.37
N SER A 51 15.52 19.62 -9.50
CA SER A 51 14.99 18.71 -8.48
C SER A 51 15.00 19.30 -7.07
N ASN A 52 15.66 20.44 -6.86
CA ASN A 52 15.62 21.17 -5.60
C ASN A 52 14.46 22.20 -5.65
N GLN A 53 13.24 21.70 -5.53
CA GLN A 53 12.03 22.48 -5.80
C GLN A 53 11.86 23.70 -4.88
N VAL A 54 11.27 24.76 -5.43
CA VAL A 54 10.91 25.97 -4.68
C VAL A 54 9.91 25.61 -3.57
N GLY A 55 10.18 26.06 -2.34
CA GLY A 55 9.39 25.72 -1.16
C GLY A 55 9.93 24.53 -0.36
N TYR A 56 10.81 23.72 -0.97
CA TYR A 56 11.49 22.60 -0.32
C TYR A 56 13.00 22.67 -0.59
N PRO A 57 13.75 23.56 0.08
CA PRO A 57 15.18 23.76 -0.19
C PRO A 57 16.01 22.62 0.44
N LEU A 58 15.88 21.43 -0.12
CA LEU A 58 16.42 20.16 0.37
C LEU A 58 17.94 20.22 0.55
N GLU A 59 18.66 20.83 -0.41
CA GLU A 59 20.12 20.97 -0.35
C GLU A 59 20.58 21.81 0.85
N GLN A 60 19.85 22.86 1.21
CA GLN A 60 20.19 23.72 2.36
C GLN A 60 20.11 22.95 3.68
N TYR A 61 19.31 21.88 3.73
CA TYR A 61 19.17 20.99 4.87
C TYR A 61 20.06 19.74 4.77
N GLY A 62 21.00 19.70 3.81
CA GLY A 62 22.00 18.63 3.67
C GLY A 62 21.47 17.35 3.01
N PHE A 63 20.36 17.45 2.29
CA PHE A 63 19.86 16.36 1.43
C PHE A 63 20.42 16.50 0.01
N GLU A 64 20.43 15.40 -0.72
CA GLU A 64 20.82 15.29 -2.13
C GLU A 64 19.56 15.04 -2.98
N PRO A 65 18.99 16.06 -3.63
CA PRO A 65 17.81 15.88 -4.48
C PRO A 65 18.14 14.98 -5.67
N VAL A 66 17.26 14.02 -5.94
CA VAL A 66 17.31 13.16 -7.12
C VAL A 66 16.01 13.35 -7.87
N GLY A 67 16.07 14.10 -8.95
CA GLY A 67 14.90 14.34 -9.77
C GLY A 67 14.55 13.13 -10.64
N ILE A 68 13.26 12.95 -10.86
CA ILE A 68 12.70 12.09 -11.90
C ILE A 68 11.75 12.95 -12.73
N GLU A 69 11.69 12.71 -14.03
CA GLU A 69 10.73 13.39 -14.92
C GLU A 69 9.33 13.30 -14.31
N GLU A 70 8.60 14.42 -14.30
CA GLU A 70 7.32 14.55 -13.60
C GLU A 70 6.33 13.45 -14.00
N ASP A 71 6.20 13.16 -15.29
CA ASP A 71 5.32 12.12 -15.82
C ASP A 71 5.67 10.73 -15.25
N LEU A 72 6.96 10.41 -15.14
CA LEU A 72 7.41 9.15 -14.57
C LEU A 72 7.28 9.12 -13.06
N TYR A 73 7.54 10.25 -12.39
CA TYR A 73 7.44 10.37 -10.95
C TYR A 73 5.99 10.18 -10.49
N HIS A 74 5.02 10.84 -11.14
CA HIS A 74 3.60 10.72 -10.78
C HIS A 74 3.04 9.32 -11.02
N ILE A 75 3.48 8.64 -12.07
CA ILE A 75 3.02 7.28 -12.37
C ILE A 75 3.60 6.24 -11.41
N MET A 76 4.89 6.38 -11.06
CA MET A 76 5.64 5.31 -10.39
C MET A 76 5.87 5.55 -8.90
N LEU A 77 5.96 6.81 -8.47
CA LEU A 77 6.53 7.18 -7.18
C LEU A 77 5.70 8.18 -6.39
N ASP A 78 4.66 8.78 -6.98
CA ASP A 78 3.62 9.46 -6.21
C ASP A 78 2.84 8.40 -5.43
N HIS A 79 3.38 8.02 -4.28
CA HIS A 79 2.75 7.08 -3.39
C HIS A 79 1.58 7.82 -2.76
N LYS A 80 0.37 7.50 -3.23
CA LYS A 80 -0.86 7.88 -2.56
C LYS A 80 -0.80 7.31 -1.13
N LEU A 81 -0.52 8.18 -0.16
CA LEU A 81 -0.65 7.84 1.25
C LEU A 81 -2.05 7.27 1.44
N ASP A 82 -2.16 6.17 2.19
CA ASP A 82 -3.46 5.65 2.56
C ASP A 82 -4.17 6.71 3.42
N ASN A 83 -5.04 7.48 2.76
CA ASN A 83 -5.84 8.53 3.35
C ASN A 83 -7.23 8.01 3.78
N GLY A 84 -7.43 6.69 3.73
CA GLY A 84 -8.74 6.10 3.55
C GLY A 84 -9.24 6.30 2.12
N VAL A 85 -10.11 5.42 1.65
CA VAL A 85 -10.88 5.56 0.41
C VAL A 85 -12.14 6.34 0.76
N PRO A 86 -12.28 7.61 0.34
CA PRO A 86 -13.59 8.25 0.34
C PRO A 86 -14.51 7.47 -0.62
N GLU A 87 -15.82 7.52 -0.44
CA GLU A 87 -16.78 6.73 -1.25
C GLU A 87 -16.56 6.82 -2.77
N TRP A 88 -16.03 7.95 -3.28
CA TRP A 88 -15.72 8.12 -4.70
C TRP A 88 -14.55 7.27 -5.21
N ALA A 89 -13.63 6.82 -4.36
CA ALA A 89 -12.48 5.99 -4.75
C ALA A 89 -12.82 4.47 -4.79
N ASP A 90 -14.02 4.07 -4.34
CA ASP A 90 -14.57 2.75 -4.65
C ASP A 90 -14.79 2.59 -6.16
N ALA A 91 -15.23 3.67 -6.83
CA ALA A 91 -15.39 3.66 -8.28
C ALA A 91 -14.05 3.46 -9.00
N ASP A 92 -12.97 4.11 -8.55
CA ASP A 92 -11.63 3.93 -9.11
C ASP A 92 -11.11 2.51 -8.91
N SER A 93 -11.26 1.95 -7.70
CA SER A 93 -10.84 0.58 -7.38
C SER A 93 -11.65 -0.45 -8.16
N SER A 94 -12.95 -0.22 -8.30
CA SER A 94 -13.86 -1.04 -9.11
C SER A 94 -13.51 -0.95 -10.59
N MET A 95 -13.22 0.25 -11.12
CA MET A 95 -12.77 0.43 -12.50
C MET A 95 -11.44 -0.29 -12.74
N ALA A 96 -10.48 -0.20 -11.83
CA ALA A 96 -9.19 -0.88 -11.95
C ALA A 96 -9.34 -2.41 -11.97
N LEU A 97 -10.15 -2.99 -11.08
CA LEU A 97 -10.43 -4.44 -11.09
C LEU A 97 -11.23 -4.85 -12.33
N ASN A 98 -12.19 -4.04 -12.76
CA ASN A 98 -13.02 -4.32 -13.93
C ASN A 98 -12.27 -4.18 -15.26
N ALA A 99 -11.26 -3.30 -15.35
CA ALA A 99 -10.40 -3.22 -16.53
C ALA A 99 -9.70 -4.55 -16.83
N LEU A 100 -9.47 -5.39 -15.82
CA LEU A 100 -8.82 -6.70 -15.96
C LEU A 100 -9.80 -7.86 -16.12
N GLY A 101 -11.08 -7.63 -15.84
CA GLY A 101 -12.07 -8.70 -15.65
C GLY A 101 -13.39 -8.56 -16.40
N GLY A 102 -13.72 -7.35 -16.84
CA GLY A 102 -14.95 -7.02 -17.55
C GLY A 102 -16.26 -7.19 -16.77
N SER A 103 -16.22 -7.55 -15.48
CA SER A 103 -17.43 -7.97 -14.75
C SER A 103 -18.37 -6.83 -14.35
N GLY A 104 -17.87 -5.59 -14.27
CA GLY A 104 -18.62 -4.41 -13.82
C GLY A 104 -19.00 -4.41 -12.33
N ARG A 105 -18.49 -5.36 -11.54
CA ARG A 105 -18.83 -5.52 -10.11
C ARG A 105 -17.96 -4.61 -9.24
N SER A 106 -18.47 -4.19 -8.08
CA SER A 106 -17.71 -3.35 -7.16
C SER A 106 -16.56 -4.11 -6.50
N ALA A 107 -15.47 -3.41 -6.18
CA ALA A 107 -14.39 -3.91 -5.34
C ALA A 107 -14.90 -4.39 -3.97
N SER A 108 -15.98 -3.77 -3.45
CA SER A 108 -16.60 -4.18 -2.18
C SER A 108 -17.31 -5.53 -2.22
N ASP A 109 -17.66 -6.00 -3.41
CA ASP A 109 -18.37 -7.28 -3.59
C ASP A 109 -17.42 -8.47 -3.67
N VAL A 110 -16.10 -8.23 -3.62
CA VAL A 110 -15.09 -9.29 -3.75
C VAL A 110 -15.16 -10.23 -2.55
N GLU A 111 -15.47 -11.49 -2.81
CA GLU A 111 -15.43 -12.51 -1.77
C GLU A 111 -13.98 -12.90 -1.51
N ILE A 112 -13.50 -12.61 -0.29
CA ILE A 112 -12.16 -12.99 0.16
C ILE A 112 -12.20 -14.39 0.77
N ILE A 113 -11.35 -15.26 0.23
CA ILE A 113 -11.17 -16.63 0.65
C ILE A 113 -9.74 -16.88 1.10
N LEU A 114 -9.61 -17.81 2.02
CA LEU A 114 -8.33 -18.37 2.44
C LEU A 114 -8.58 -19.86 2.70
N SER A 115 -7.83 -20.76 2.05
CA SER A 115 -7.97 -22.20 2.32
C SER A 115 -7.18 -22.57 3.58
N ASP A 116 -7.56 -23.67 4.25
CA ASP A 116 -6.84 -24.12 5.45
C ASP A 116 -5.38 -24.43 5.12
N THR A 117 -5.13 -25.13 4.02
CA THR A 117 -3.77 -25.43 3.55
C THR A 117 -2.95 -24.17 3.28
N ARG A 118 -3.58 -23.12 2.72
CA ARG A 118 -2.89 -21.85 2.49
C ARG A 118 -2.65 -21.12 3.81
N PHE A 119 -3.62 -21.11 4.72
CA PHE A 119 -3.47 -20.54 6.04
C PHE A 119 -2.30 -21.22 6.79
N ASP A 120 -2.27 -22.55 6.84
CA ASP A 120 -1.19 -23.32 7.44
C ASP A 120 0.17 -23.01 6.79
N TYR A 121 0.21 -22.91 5.46
CA TYR A 121 1.42 -22.52 4.72
C TYR A 121 1.90 -21.12 5.11
N LEU A 122 0.99 -20.14 5.19
CA LEU A 122 1.32 -18.77 5.55
C LEU A 122 1.83 -18.70 6.99
N MET A 123 1.15 -19.38 7.92
CA MET A 123 1.52 -19.43 9.33
C MET A 123 2.87 -20.12 9.56
N SER A 124 3.20 -21.14 8.77
CA SER A 124 4.47 -21.88 8.89
C SER A 124 5.65 -21.19 8.19
N SER A 125 5.45 -20.73 6.95
CA SER A 125 6.52 -20.17 6.10
C SER A 125 6.94 -18.76 6.51
N HIS A 126 6.01 -17.99 7.08
CA HIS A 126 6.26 -16.62 7.57
C HIS A 126 6.22 -16.54 9.10
N SER A 127 6.34 -17.66 9.81
CA SER A 127 6.24 -17.75 11.28
C SER A 127 7.04 -16.66 12.02
N LYS A 128 8.28 -16.38 11.61
CA LYS A 128 9.09 -15.28 12.19
C LYS A 128 8.56 -13.89 11.88
N ALA A 129 8.09 -13.64 10.65
CA ALA A 129 7.50 -12.34 10.29
C ALA A 129 6.19 -12.14 11.06
N LEU A 130 5.36 -13.18 11.16
CA LEU A 130 4.11 -13.17 11.91
C LEU A 130 4.35 -13.02 13.42
N GLU A 131 5.39 -13.65 13.97
CA GLU A 131 5.82 -13.47 15.36
C GLU A 131 6.30 -12.03 15.62
N ILE A 132 7.17 -11.50 14.77
CA ILE A 132 7.61 -10.09 14.82
C ILE A 132 6.42 -9.14 14.72
N LEU A 133 5.40 -9.51 13.94
CA LEU A 133 4.18 -8.72 13.75
C LEU A 133 3.14 -8.90 14.86
N GLY A 134 3.37 -9.79 15.84
CA GLY A 134 2.41 -10.06 16.93
C GLY A 134 1.16 -10.82 16.47
N LEU A 135 1.24 -11.53 15.35
CA LEU A 135 0.13 -12.22 14.66
C LEU A 135 0.13 -13.74 14.93
N LEU A 136 0.93 -14.21 15.88
CA LEU A 136 0.89 -15.61 16.31
C LEU A 136 -0.48 -15.91 16.94
N GLY A 137 -1.22 -16.83 16.34
CA GLY A 137 -2.57 -17.21 16.80
C GLY A 137 -3.70 -16.38 16.21
N LEU A 138 -3.44 -15.63 15.13
CA LEU A 138 -4.48 -14.90 14.41
C LEU A 138 -5.51 -15.88 13.84
N ASP A 139 -6.79 -15.63 14.08
CA ASP A 139 -7.83 -16.48 13.53
C ASP A 139 -8.00 -16.25 12.03
N LYS A 140 -8.27 -17.34 11.31
CA LYS A 140 -8.48 -17.33 9.86
C LYS A 140 -9.62 -16.39 9.47
N SER A 141 -10.73 -16.41 10.22
CA SER A 141 -11.88 -15.55 9.93
C SER A 141 -11.56 -14.07 10.16
N TYR A 142 -10.84 -13.77 11.24
CA TYR A 142 -10.38 -12.43 11.55
C TYR A 142 -9.46 -11.84 10.46
N LEU A 143 -8.57 -12.65 9.88
CA LEU A 143 -7.74 -12.22 8.75
C LEU A 143 -8.57 -11.90 7.50
N ILE A 144 -9.54 -12.76 7.17
CA ILE A 144 -10.44 -12.54 6.04
C ILE A 144 -11.21 -11.23 6.22
N ASP A 145 -11.76 -11.01 7.41
CA ASP A 145 -12.53 -9.81 7.72
C ASP A 145 -11.67 -8.54 7.71
N ALA A 146 -10.43 -8.62 8.19
CA ALA A 146 -9.47 -7.52 8.11
C ALA A 146 -9.14 -7.16 6.67
N VAL A 147 -8.89 -8.15 5.80
CA VAL A 147 -8.65 -7.92 4.37
C VAL A 147 -9.87 -7.31 3.70
N LYS A 148 -11.07 -7.84 3.94
CA LYS A 148 -12.33 -7.29 3.39
C LYS A 148 -12.53 -5.85 3.82
N SER A 149 -12.38 -5.57 5.12
CA SER A 149 -12.52 -4.23 5.67
C SER A 149 -11.53 -3.25 5.03
N LYS A 150 -10.28 -3.69 4.81
CA LYS A 150 -9.25 -2.86 4.19
C LYS A 150 -9.48 -2.64 2.71
N MET A 151 -9.88 -3.66 1.96
CA MET A 151 -10.25 -3.49 0.55
C MET A 151 -11.40 -2.51 0.35
N ASN A 152 -12.34 -2.44 1.29
CA ASN A 152 -13.47 -1.50 1.21
C ASN A 152 -13.08 -0.06 1.56
N ASN A 153 -11.96 0.13 2.26
CA ASN A 153 -11.59 1.42 2.86
C ASN A 153 -10.21 1.92 2.44
N GLN A 154 -9.49 1.21 1.56
CA GLN A 154 -8.13 1.54 1.14
C GLN A 154 -7.90 1.27 -0.34
N LEU A 155 -6.93 1.98 -0.90
CA LEU A 155 -6.50 1.78 -2.28
C LEU A 155 -5.93 0.37 -2.48
N ILE A 156 -6.14 -0.17 -3.68
CA ILE A 156 -5.49 -1.38 -4.15
C ILE A 156 -4.11 -1.00 -4.68
N PHE A 157 -3.06 -1.71 -4.25
CA PHE A 157 -1.69 -1.47 -4.66
C PHE A 157 -1.14 -2.62 -5.52
N ASN A 158 -0.06 -2.35 -6.26
CA ASN A 158 0.72 -3.35 -7.01
C ASN A 158 -0.13 -4.29 -7.89
N LEU A 159 -1.18 -3.75 -8.51
CA LEU A 159 -2.04 -4.47 -9.44
C LEU A 159 -1.22 -4.92 -10.64
N ARG A 160 -1.20 -6.23 -10.90
CA ARG A 160 -0.45 -6.84 -11.99
C ARG A 160 -1.16 -8.07 -12.52
N PHE A 161 -0.96 -8.33 -13.81
CA PHE A 161 -1.34 -9.58 -14.43
C PHE A 161 -0.12 -10.51 -14.49
N LYS A 162 -0.31 -11.79 -14.18
CA LYS A 162 0.71 -12.82 -14.30
C LYS A 162 0.17 -13.93 -15.19
N GLU A 163 0.86 -14.13 -16.31
CA GLU A 163 0.60 -15.25 -17.21
C GLU A 163 0.86 -16.58 -16.50
N GLY A 164 -0.12 -17.47 -16.63
CA GLY A 164 -0.09 -18.81 -16.11
C GLY A 164 0.88 -19.67 -16.91
N THR A 165 1.64 -20.51 -16.20
CA THR A 165 2.50 -21.50 -16.84
C THR A 165 2.34 -22.86 -16.18
N LYS A 166 2.47 -23.92 -16.97
CA LYS A 166 2.49 -25.31 -16.50
C LYS A 166 3.64 -26.02 -17.20
N ASN A 167 4.60 -26.52 -16.42
CA ASN A 167 5.83 -27.14 -16.93
C ASN A 167 6.62 -26.23 -17.90
N GLY A 168 6.64 -24.92 -17.64
CA GLY A 168 7.35 -23.93 -18.48
C GLY A 168 6.63 -23.55 -19.78
N LEU A 169 5.44 -24.08 -20.05
CA LEU A 169 4.61 -23.69 -21.19
C LEU A 169 3.47 -22.77 -20.73
N PRO A 170 3.00 -21.84 -21.60
CA PRO A 170 1.81 -21.04 -21.32
C PRO A 170 0.61 -21.91 -20.99
N ALA A 171 -0.07 -21.58 -19.90
CA ALA A 171 -1.24 -22.27 -19.39
C ALA A 171 -2.23 -21.21 -18.91
N PRO A 172 -3.06 -20.64 -19.81
CA PRO A 172 -3.97 -19.54 -19.50
C PRO A 172 -4.95 -19.85 -18.36
N GLU A 173 -5.26 -21.13 -18.11
CA GLU A 173 -6.04 -21.55 -16.96
C GLU A 173 -5.39 -21.22 -15.60
N ASN A 174 -4.08 -20.91 -15.60
CA ASN A 174 -3.32 -20.50 -14.43
C ASN A 174 -3.05 -18.99 -14.39
N ASP A 175 -3.61 -18.22 -15.33
CA ASP A 175 -3.50 -16.76 -15.31
C ASP A 175 -4.01 -16.21 -13.98
N ALA A 176 -3.35 -15.15 -13.51
CA ALA A 176 -3.63 -14.58 -12.22
C ALA A 176 -3.58 -13.05 -12.28
N VAL A 177 -4.66 -12.41 -11.86
CA VAL A 177 -4.60 -11.01 -11.43
C VAL A 177 -4.11 -11.00 -9.99
N LEU A 178 -3.06 -10.24 -9.71
CA LEU A 178 -2.48 -10.12 -8.38
C LEU A 178 -2.52 -8.66 -7.98
N PHE A 179 -2.87 -8.40 -6.73
CA PHE A 179 -2.69 -7.08 -6.12
C PHE A 179 -2.29 -7.23 -4.66
N SER A 180 -2.00 -6.11 -4.01
CA SER A 180 -1.74 -6.07 -2.58
C SER A 180 -2.59 -5.04 -1.87
N THR A 181 -2.97 -5.34 -0.64
CA THR A 181 -3.55 -4.38 0.30
C THR A 181 -2.69 -4.32 1.57
N GLN A 182 -2.74 -3.22 2.30
CA GLN A 182 -1.98 -3.03 3.52
C GLN A 182 -2.87 -3.26 4.74
N LEU A 183 -2.53 -4.23 5.56
CA LEU A 183 -3.22 -4.42 6.82
C LEU A 183 -2.44 -3.77 7.96
N GLU A 184 -3.17 -3.37 8.99
CA GLU A 184 -2.63 -2.77 10.19
C GLU A 184 -3.19 -3.50 11.41
N PHE A 185 -2.31 -3.99 12.27
CA PHE A 185 -2.68 -4.68 13.50
C PHE A 185 -1.96 -4.04 14.67
N THR A 186 -2.64 -3.99 15.81
CA THR A 186 -2.04 -3.53 17.06
C THR A 186 -1.49 -4.74 17.80
N ASP A 187 -0.21 -4.72 18.14
CA ASP A 187 0.40 -5.77 18.95
C ASP A 187 0.05 -5.64 20.44
N SER A 188 0.56 -6.58 21.25
CA SER A 188 0.33 -6.61 22.70
C SER A 188 0.86 -5.38 23.44
N ASP A 189 1.83 -4.68 22.87
CA ASP A 189 2.45 -3.48 23.45
C ASP A 189 1.76 -2.19 22.99
N GLY A 190 0.70 -2.30 22.17
CA GLY A 190 -0.03 -1.16 21.63
C GLY A 190 0.60 -0.53 20.39
N ALA A 191 1.66 -1.13 19.84
CA ALA A 191 2.30 -0.66 18.62
C ALA A 191 1.52 -1.16 17.40
N VAL A 192 1.21 -0.26 16.49
CA VAL A 192 0.55 -0.61 15.22
C VAL A 192 1.62 -1.05 14.22
N LYS A 193 1.45 -2.25 13.68
CA LYS A 193 2.32 -2.84 12.67
C LYS A 193 1.58 -2.96 11.35
N CYS A 194 2.25 -2.52 10.29
CA CYS A 194 1.74 -2.57 8.93
C CYS A 194 2.38 -3.73 8.18
N PHE A 195 1.61 -4.44 7.37
CA PHE A 195 2.14 -5.43 6.45
C PHE A 195 1.31 -5.48 5.17
N GLN A 196 1.94 -5.96 4.09
CA GLN A 196 1.25 -6.10 2.82
C GLN A 196 0.78 -7.54 2.64
N VAL A 197 -0.45 -7.68 2.18
CA VAL A 197 -1.05 -8.97 1.84
C VAL A 197 -1.21 -9.05 0.34
N GLY A 198 -0.61 -10.06 -0.26
CA GLY A 198 -0.83 -10.39 -1.67
C GLY A 198 -2.14 -11.14 -1.85
N ILE A 199 -2.96 -10.68 -2.79
CA ILE A 199 -4.25 -11.25 -3.13
C ILE A 199 -4.21 -11.68 -4.59
N LYS A 200 -4.59 -12.94 -4.85
CA LYS A 200 -4.87 -13.46 -6.17
C LYS A 200 -6.35 -13.31 -6.46
N PHE A 201 -6.67 -12.45 -7.42
CA PHE A 201 -8.03 -12.18 -7.84
C PHE A 201 -8.41 -13.04 -9.06
N SER A 202 -9.59 -13.65 -8.98
CA SER A 202 -10.26 -14.34 -10.07
C SER A 202 -11.41 -13.47 -10.56
N PRO A 203 -11.26 -12.81 -11.72
CA PRO A 203 -12.32 -11.96 -12.24
C PRO A 203 -13.60 -12.72 -12.59
N ALA A 204 -13.46 -13.97 -13.07
CA ALA A 204 -14.60 -14.81 -13.44
C ALA A 204 -15.47 -15.19 -12.23
N LEU A 205 -14.86 -15.37 -11.05
CA LEU A 205 -15.57 -15.72 -9.83
C LEU A 205 -15.87 -14.50 -8.95
N HIS A 206 -15.25 -13.36 -9.23
CA HIS A 206 -15.21 -12.18 -8.37
C HIS A 206 -14.72 -12.51 -6.95
N GLN A 207 -13.69 -13.37 -6.87
CA GLN A 207 -13.12 -13.90 -5.63
C GLN A 207 -11.65 -13.51 -5.50
N GLY A 208 -11.21 -13.17 -4.29
CA GLY A 208 -9.82 -12.94 -3.94
C GLY A 208 -9.28 -14.02 -3.00
N GLU A 209 -8.24 -14.75 -3.40
CA GLU A 209 -7.49 -15.67 -2.54
C GLU A 209 -6.31 -14.94 -1.90
N ILE A 210 -6.18 -14.97 -0.58
CA ILE A 210 -4.97 -14.50 0.11
C ILE A 210 -3.82 -15.48 -0.19
N VAL A 211 -2.73 -14.99 -0.77
CA VAL A 211 -1.63 -15.86 -1.25
C VAL A 211 -0.30 -15.70 -0.53
N THR A 212 0.02 -14.53 0.01
CA THR A 212 1.31 -14.26 0.70
C THR A 212 1.24 -13.04 1.61
N PHE A 213 2.18 -12.97 2.56
CA PHE A 213 2.52 -11.76 3.31
C PHE A 213 3.86 -11.21 2.82
N PHE A 214 4.05 -9.89 2.92
CA PHE A 214 5.34 -9.20 2.71
C PHE A 214 5.70 -8.37 3.93
#